data_AF-A4YQ94-F1
#
_entry.id   AF-A4YQ94-F1
#
_cell.length_a   1.000
_cell.length_b   1.000
_cell.length_c   1.000
_cell.angle_alpha   90.00
_cell.angle_beta   90.00
_cell.angle_gamma   90.00
#
_symmetry.space_group_name_H-M   'P 1'
#
loop_
_entity.id
_entity.type
_entity.pdbx_description
1 polymer ?
#
loop_
_entity_poly.entity_id
_entity_poly.type
_entity_poly.pdbx_seq_one_letter_code
_entity_poly.pdbx_strand_id
1 'polypeptide(L)'
;MRRWPFYLAGAFALCTMAASAADNESDRLREALRAATAQSRSLEDQRAALQAKLTAAEQERDRLKKQNEAYRAQVKEAEQAYRQAVTDFNQRITERDEALEKWKSAYGEAANVARAKEAERLKFLTESTDYKARTKSCEAKNAELVKVGNDIVGKYEAMDPVEKLWDHEPLTGLKRVEHQNAAQDFRDRILNQKVKP
;
A
#
# COMPACT_ATOMS: atom_id res chain seq x y z
N MET A 1 -130.14 66.32 -15.35
CA MET A 1 -130.10 67.17 -16.55
C MET A 1 -129.03 66.66 -17.50
N ARG A 2 -129.43 66.44 -18.77
CA ARG A 2 -128.69 66.56 -20.06
C ARG A 2 -127.26 65.99 -20.17
N ARG A 3 -126.85 65.25 -21.20
CA ARG A 3 -127.45 64.67 -22.42
C ARG A 3 -126.32 63.79 -23.03
N TRP A 4 -126.62 62.54 -23.38
CA TRP A 4 -125.91 61.66 -24.34
C TRP A 4 -126.14 62.19 -25.79
N PRO A 5 -125.73 61.55 -26.94
CA PRO A 5 -124.82 60.40 -27.24
C PRO A 5 -124.04 60.55 -28.61
N PHE A 6 -123.48 59.43 -29.13
CA PHE A 6 -123.01 59.10 -30.51
C PHE A 6 -121.59 59.56 -30.91
N TYR A 7 -120.68 58.71 -31.43
CA TYR A 7 -120.82 57.85 -32.62
C TYR A 7 -120.05 56.51 -32.58
N LEU A 8 -120.63 55.56 -33.30
CA LEU A 8 -120.18 54.22 -33.68
C LEU A 8 -119.26 54.25 -34.93
N ALA A 9 -118.47 53.19 -35.06
CA ALA A 9 -117.96 52.56 -36.30
C ALA A 9 -116.61 53.00 -36.91
N GLY A 10 -115.75 52.00 -37.11
CA GLY A 10 -114.89 51.91 -38.29
C GLY A 10 -113.38 51.95 -38.04
N ALA A 11 -112.74 50.80 -37.78
CA ALA A 11 -111.40 50.44 -38.27
C ALA A 11 -111.02 49.01 -37.85
N PHE A 12 -111.71 48.03 -38.42
CA PHE A 12 -111.29 46.63 -38.40
C PHE A 12 -110.41 46.40 -39.64
N ALA A 13 -109.10 46.69 -39.58
CA ALA A 13 -108.07 46.23 -40.53
C ALA A 13 -106.72 46.90 -40.25
N LEU A 14 -105.99 46.47 -39.22
CA LEU A 14 -104.53 46.66 -39.12
C LEU A 14 -103.88 45.82 -37.99
N CYS A 15 -104.50 44.70 -37.59
CA CYS A 15 -104.02 43.88 -36.47
C CYS A 15 -103.34 42.57 -36.88
N THR A 16 -102.94 42.40 -38.15
CA THR A 16 -102.33 41.14 -38.64
C THR A 16 -100.87 41.23 -39.06
N MET A 17 -100.19 42.38 -38.92
CA MET A 17 -98.74 42.51 -39.19
C MET A 17 -97.86 42.78 -37.96
N ALA A 18 -98.44 42.97 -36.77
CA ALA A 18 -97.67 43.18 -35.54
C ALA A 18 -97.35 41.87 -34.77
N ALA A 19 -98.08 40.79 -35.03
CA ALA A 19 -97.89 39.51 -34.35
C ALA A 19 -96.66 38.73 -34.84
N SER A 20 -96.33 38.76 -36.15
CA SER A 20 -95.19 37.97 -36.67
C SER A 20 -93.82 38.59 -36.42
N ALA A 21 -93.74 39.91 -36.23
CA ALA A 21 -92.50 40.60 -35.87
C ALA A 21 -92.12 40.36 -34.39
N ALA A 22 -93.11 40.35 -33.50
CA ALA A 22 -92.93 40.03 -32.09
C ALA A 22 -92.55 38.55 -31.87
N ASP A 23 -93.13 37.62 -32.63
CA ASP A 23 -92.75 36.21 -32.58
C ASP A 23 -91.29 35.98 -33.05
N ASN A 24 -90.86 36.64 -34.13
CA ASN A 24 -89.50 36.50 -34.68
C ASN A 24 -88.39 37.03 -33.73
N GLU A 25 -88.64 38.14 -33.03
CA GLU A 25 -87.71 38.66 -32.01
C GLU A 25 -87.66 37.76 -30.77
N SER A 26 -88.81 37.22 -30.35
CA SER A 26 -88.87 36.27 -29.24
C SER A 26 -88.12 34.96 -29.52
N ASP A 27 -88.18 34.46 -30.76
CA ASP A 27 -87.48 33.25 -31.18
C ASP A 27 -85.97 33.46 -31.30
N ARG A 28 -85.52 34.64 -31.76
CA ARG A 28 -84.10 35.02 -31.73
C ARG A 28 -83.55 35.10 -30.31
N LEU A 29 -84.31 35.67 -29.37
CA LEU A 29 -83.91 35.73 -27.96
C LEU A 29 -83.84 34.34 -27.31
N ARG A 30 -84.77 33.44 -27.64
CA ARG A 30 -84.71 32.03 -27.21
C ARG A 30 -83.49 31.31 -27.76
N GLU A 31 -83.17 31.53 -29.04
CA GLU A 31 -82.01 30.91 -29.66
C GLU A 31 -80.69 31.45 -29.10
N ALA A 32 -80.60 32.77 -28.90
CA ALA A 32 -79.47 33.40 -28.21
C ALA A 32 -79.30 32.87 -26.78
N LEU A 33 -80.41 32.65 -26.05
CA LEU A 33 -80.38 32.06 -24.72
C LEU A 33 -79.91 30.60 -24.74
N ARG A 34 -80.35 29.79 -25.71
CA ARG A 34 -79.85 28.40 -25.88
C ARG A 34 -78.37 28.39 -26.21
N ALA A 35 -77.92 29.25 -27.12
CA ALA A 35 -76.51 29.38 -27.47
C ALA A 35 -75.66 29.83 -26.28
N ALA A 36 -76.10 30.82 -25.52
CA ALA A 36 -75.42 31.27 -24.30
C ALA A 36 -75.38 30.17 -23.21
N THR A 37 -76.46 29.40 -23.06
CA THR A 37 -76.51 28.27 -22.12
C THR A 37 -75.55 27.16 -22.55
N ALA A 38 -75.48 26.83 -23.85
CA ALA A 38 -74.53 25.86 -24.39
C ALA A 38 -73.08 26.34 -24.21
N GLN A 39 -72.82 27.64 -24.39
CA GLN A 39 -71.51 28.24 -24.16
C GLN A 39 -71.11 28.20 -22.68
N SER A 40 -72.03 28.49 -21.75
CA SER A 40 -71.76 28.37 -20.30
C SER A 40 -71.36 26.96 -19.92
N ARG A 41 -72.10 25.95 -20.40
CA ARG A 41 -71.79 24.54 -20.15
C ARG A 41 -70.41 24.15 -20.71
N SER A 42 -70.11 24.56 -21.96
CA SER A 42 -68.79 24.31 -22.57
C SER A 42 -67.65 24.96 -21.78
N LEU A 43 -67.84 26.18 -21.28
CA LEU A 43 -66.84 26.87 -20.46
C LEU A 43 -66.70 26.22 -19.07
N GLU A 44 -67.78 25.75 -18.47
CA GLU A 44 -67.76 24.99 -17.22
C GLU A 44 -67.02 23.66 -17.37
N ASP A 45 -67.26 22.93 -18.46
CA ASP A 45 -66.54 21.70 -18.80
C ASP A 45 -65.05 21.95 -19.04
N GLN A 46 -64.71 23.01 -19.76
CA GLN A 46 -63.31 23.43 -19.97
C GLN A 46 -62.64 23.82 -18.66
N ARG A 47 -63.33 24.55 -17.78
CA ARG A 47 -62.82 24.93 -16.46
C ARG A 47 -62.59 23.69 -15.59
N ALA A 48 -63.52 22.74 -15.59
CA ALA A 48 -63.36 21.47 -14.88
C ALA A 48 -62.17 20.66 -15.42
N ALA A 49 -62.01 20.58 -16.74
CA ALA A 49 -60.89 19.90 -17.38
C ALA A 49 -59.54 20.57 -17.09
N LEU A 50 -59.48 21.91 -17.10
CA LEU A 50 -58.27 22.66 -16.75
C LEU A 50 -57.93 22.53 -15.26
N GLN A 51 -58.93 22.57 -14.37
CA GLN A 51 -58.73 22.36 -12.94
C GLN A 51 -58.18 20.96 -12.66
N ALA A 52 -58.70 19.92 -13.33
CA ALA A 52 -58.19 18.56 -13.22
C ALA A 52 -56.73 18.46 -13.70
N LYS A 53 -56.39 19.10 -14.83
CA LYS A 53 -55.00 19.16 -15.33
C LYS A 53 -54.06 19.91 -14.39
N LEU A 54 -54.52 21.02 -13.80
CA LEU A 54 -53.74 21.78 -12.82
C LEU A 54 -53.41 20.92 -11.61
N THR A 55 -54.42 20.27 -11.01
CA THR A 55 -54.21 19.40 -9.86
C THR A 55 -53.28 18.22 -10.18
N ALA A 56 -53.41 17.61 -11.37
CA ALA A 56 -52.49 16.55 -11.81
C ALA A 56 -51.04 17.06 -11.99
N ALA A 57 -50.86 18.25 -12.58
CA ALA A 57 -49.55 18.87 -12.76
C ALA A 57 -48.91 19.28 -11.42
N GLU A 58 -49.71 19.77 -10.46
CA GLU A 58 -49.25 20.09 -9.11
C GLU A 58 -48.79 18.84 -8.36
N GLN A 59 -49.55 17.74 -8.44
CA GLN A 59 -49.16 16.46 -7.86
C GLN A 59 -47.84 15.93 -8.46
N GLU A 60 -47.67 16.00 -9.78
CA GLU A 60 -46.43 15.55 -10.43
C GLU A 60 -45.24 16.47 -10.09
N ARG A 61 -45.44 17.79 -10.06
CA ARG A 61 -44.42 18.73 -9.60
C ARG A 61 -43.97 18.40 -8.18
N ASP A 62 -44.91 18.15 -7.27
CA ASP A 62 -44.60 17.86 -5.87
C ASP A 62 -43.91 16.50 -5.74
N ARG A 63 -44.28 15.51 -6.56
CA ARG A 63 -43.60 14.22 -6.66
C ARG A 63 -42.15 14.37 -7.14
N LEU A 64 -41.95 15.07 -8.25
CA LEU A 64 -40.62 15.33 -8.82
C LEU A 64 -39.75 16.15 -7.88
N LYS A 65 -40.32 17.12 -7.17
CA LYS A 65 -39.60 17.91 -6.17
C LYS A 65 -39.08 17.03 -5.04
N LYS A 66 -39.92 16.14 -4.49
CA LYS A 66 -39.49 15.18 -3.46
C LYS A 66 -38.40 14.22 -3.97
N GLN A 67 -38.54 13.73 -5.20
CA GLN A 67 -37.51 12.90 -5.82
C GLN A 67 -36.19 13.66 -6.02
N ASN A 68 -36.24 14.92 -6.46
CA ASN A 68 -35.05 15.73 -6.64
C ASN A 68 -34.33 16.00 -5.30
N GLU A 69 -35.09 16.30 -4.24
CA GLU A 69 -34.54 16.46 -2.88
C GLU A 69 -33.90 15.15 -2.38
N ALA A 70 -34.55 14.00 -2.61
CA ALA A 70 -33.99 12.70 -2.26
C ALA A 70 -32.70 12.38 -3.03
N TYR A 71 -32.66 12.61 -4.35
CA TYR A 71 -31.45 12.41 -5.15
C TYR A 71 -30.33 13.35 -4.75
N ARG A 72 -30.63 14.62 -4.43
CA ARG A 72 -29.62 15.56 -3.92
C ARG A 72 -29.04 15.10 -2.60
N ALA A 73 -29.86 14.56 -1.70
CA ALA A 73 -29.40 13.99 -0.44
C ALA A 73 -28.49 12.78 -0.68
N GLN A 74 -28.89 11.85 -1.55
CA GLN A 74 -28.09 10.67 -1.92
C GLN A 74 -26.75 11.04 -2.56
N VAL A 75 -26.74 12.01 -3.48
CA VAL A 75 -25.50 12.49 -4.11
C VAL A 75 -24.56 13.08 -3.06
N LYS A 76 -25.07 13.90 -2.14
CA LYS A 76 -24.26 14.49 -1.07
C LYS A 76 -23.68 13.42 -0.15
N GLU A 77 -24.46 12.42 0.22
CA GLU A 77 -24.01 11.29 1.04
C GLU A 77 -22.94 10.47 0.29
N ALA A 78 -23.17 10.14 -0.98
CA ALA A 78 -22.22 9.41 -1.81
C ALA A 78 -20.91 10.19 -2.00
N GLU A 79 -20.95 11.50 -2.21
CA GLU A 79 -19.77 12.35 -2.30
C GLU A 79 -18.98 12.38 -0.99
N GLN A 80 -19.66 12.45 0.16
CA GLN A 80 -19.02 12.41 1.47
C GLN A 80 -18.36 11.05 1.74
N ALA A 81 -19.08 9.95 1.50
CA ALA A 81 -18.56 8.60 1.63
C ALA A 81 -17.36 8.37 0.69
N TYR A 82 -17.44 8.85 -0.54
CA TYR A 82 -16.34 8.76 -1.51
C TYR A 82 -15.11 9.54 -1.04
N ARG A 83 -15.29 10.78 -0.56
CA ARG A 83 -14.18 11.59 -0.03
C ARG A 83 -13.51 10.90 1.16
N GLN A 84 -14.29 10.36 2.09
CA GLN A 84 -13.76 9.59 3.22
C GLN A 84 -13.00 8.36 2.75
N ALA A 85 -13.57 7.58 1.84
CA ALA A 85 -12.93 6.39 1.28
C ALA A 85 -11.59 6.72 0.59
N VAL A 86 -11.51 7.84 -0.15
CA VAL A 86 -10.27 8.30 -0.79
C VAL A 86 -9.24 8.71 0.26
N THR A 87 -9.64 9.46 1.29
CA THR A 87 -8.75 9.85 2.39
C THR A 87 -8.20 8.62 3.12
N ASP A 88 -9.07 7.68 3.51
CA ASP A 88 -8.68 6.46 4.21
C ASP A 88 -7.78 5.57 3.33
N PHE A 89 -8.08 5.47 2.04
CA PHE A 89 -7.26 4.73 1.09
C PHE A 89 -5.86 5.35 0.98
N ASN A 90 -5.76 6.67 0.82
CA ASN A 90 -4.48 7.36 0.74
C ASN A 90 -3.66 7.20 2.03
N GLN A 91 -4.30 7.31 3.19
CA GLN A 91 -3.66 7.08 4.48
C GLN A 91 -3.09 5.67 4.58
N ARG A 92 -3.86 4.65 4.16
CA ARG A 92 -3.40 3.26 4.13
C ARG A 92 -2.23 3.04 3.18
N ILE A 93 -2.19 3.72 2.04
CA ILE A 93 -1.05 3.65 1.12
C ILE A 93 0.20 4.22 1.81
N THR A 94 0.11 5.39 2.42
CA THR A 94 1.24 5.99 3.16
C THR A 94 1.74 5.08 4.28
N GLU A 95 0.84 4.51 5.09
CA GLU A 95 1.21 3.57 6.17
C GLU A 95 1.87 2.29 5.64
N ARG A 96 1.44 1.80 4.47
CA ARG A 96 2.06 0.64 3.82
C ARG A 96 3.44 0.98 3.26
N ASP A 97 3.61 2.15 2.64
CA ASP A 97 4.88 2.59 2.10
C ASP A 97 5.92 2.80 3.21
N GLU A 98 5.52 3.43 4.33
CA GLU A 98 6.37 3.57 5.51
C GLU A 98 6.77 2.21 6.11
N ALA A 99 5.83 1.27 6.20
CA ALA A 99 6.12 -0.06 6.67
C ALA A 99 7.11 -0.77 5.72
N LEU A 100 6.89 -0.69 4.41
CA LEU A 100 7.77 -1.29 3.40
C LEU A 100 9.19 -0.72 3.50
N GLU A 101 9.36 0.58 3.68
CA GLU A 101 10.71 1.14 3.86
C GLU A 101 11.37 0.70 5.16
N LYS A 102 10.63 0.63 6.27
CA LYS A 102 11.15 0.07 7.52
C LYS A 102 11.62 -1.37 7.34
N TRP A 103 10.82 -2.19 6.64
CA TRP A 103 11.19 -3.58 6.33
C TRP A 103 12.44 -3.65 5.45
N LYS A 104 12.52 -2.87 4.37
CA LYS A 104 13.70 -2.83 3.50
C LYS A 104 14.96 -2.42 4.26
N SER A 105 14.87 -1.38 5.10
CA SER A 105 15.98 -0.93 5.91
C SER A 105 16.43 -2.02 6.90
N ALA A 106 15.49 -2.64 7.62
CA ALA A 106 15.80 -3.72 8.55
C ALA A 106 16.42 -4.94 7.85
N TYR A 107 15.93 -5.31 6.67
CA TYR A 107 16.53 -6.38 5.87
C TYR A 107 17.93 -6.01 5.36
N GLY A 108 18.14 -4.76 4.94
CA GLY A 108 19.44 -4.25 4.53
C GLY A 108 20.45 -4.30 5.68
N GLU A 109 20.06 -3.88 6.88
CA GLU A 109 20.88 -3.97 8.09
C GLU A 109 21.20 -5.41 8.45
N ALA A 110 20.20 -6.30 8.46
CA ALA A 110 20.41 -7.72 8.74
C ALA A 110 21.39 -8.37 7.74
N ALA A 111 21.27 -8.04 6.46
CA ALA A 111 22.20 -8.52 5.43
C ALA A 111 23.62 -7.98 5.65
N ASN A 112 23.77 -6.73 6.06
CA ASN A 112 25.08 -6.14 6.37
C ASN A 112 25.72 -6.80 7.60
N VAL A 113 24.95 -7.02 8.67
CA VAL A 113 25.40 -7.74 9.87
C VAL A 113 25.82 -9.17 9.51
N ALA A 114 25.04 -9.88 8.70
CA ALA A 114 25.38 -11.22 8.25
C ALA A 114 26.71 -11.26 7.47
N ARG A 115 26.92 -10.32 6.54
CA ARG A 115 28.19 -10.20 5.79
C ARG A 115 29.37 -9.87 6.71
N ALA A 116 29.19 -8.96 7.66
CA ALA A 116 30.22 -8.62 8.63
C ALA A 116 30.60 -9.82 9.49
N LYS A 117 29.60 -10.58 9.96
CA LYS A 117 29.83 -11.80 10.76
C LYS A 117 30.50 -12.90 9.95
N GLU A 118 30.16 -13.09 8.68
CA GLU A 118 30.87 -14.07 7.86
C GLU A 118 32.32 -13.63 7.60
N ALA A 119 32.58 -12.34 7.38
CA ALA A 119 33.95 -11.83 7.24
C ALA A 119 34.77 -12.05 8.53
N GLU A 120 34.20 -11.79 9.71
CA GLU A 120 34.81 -12.12 11.00
C GLU A 120 35.07 -13.62 11.14
N ARG A 121 34.09 -14.46 10.78
CA ARG A 121 34.20 -15.91 10.84
C ARG A 121 35.35 -16.43 9.97
N LEU A 122 35.49 -15.92 8.75
CA LEU A 122 36.58 -16.29 7.84
C LEU A 122 37.95 -15.87 8.37
N LYS A 123 38.05 -14.69 8.99
CA LYS A 123 39.28 -14.25 9.66
C LYS A 123 39.67 -15.21 10.79
N PHE A 124 38.74 -15.49 11.71
CA PHE A 124 39.01 -16.40 12.83
C PHE A 124 39.29 -17.83 12.38
N LEU A 125 38.63 -18.29 11.30
CA LEU A 125 38.92 -19.59 10.72
C LEU A 125 40.36 -19.64 10.20
N THR A 126 40.80 -18.60 9.48
CA THR A 126 42.16 -18.51 8.94
C THR A 126 43.20 -18.48 10.06
N GLU A 127 43.00 -17.61 11.06
CA GLU A 127 43.88 -17.54 12.23
C GLU A 127 43.93 -18.88 12.98
N SER A 128 42.78 -19.53 13.18
CA SER A 128 42.70 -20.84 13.83
C SER A 128 43.47 -21.91 13.04
N THR A 129 43.36 -21.92 11.70
CA THR A 129 44.12 -22.85 10.86
C THR A 129 45.63 -22.59 10.94
N ASP A 130 46.04 -21.32 10.94
CA ASP A 130 47.45 -20.94 11.04
C ASP A 130 48.04 -21.30 12.40
N TYR A 131 47.32 -21.00 13.49
CA TYR A 131 47.75 -21.41 14.83
C TYR A 131 47.84 -22.93 14.95
N LYS A 132 46.86 -23.67 14.43
CA LYS A 132 46.90 -25.14 14.44
C LYS A 132 48.09 -25.69 13.65
N ALA A 133 48.43 -25.09 12.51
CA ALA A 133 49.60 -25.48 11.72
C ALA A 133 50.92 -25.16 12.46
N ARG A 134 51.02 -23.97 13.06
CA ARG A 134 52.19 -23.57 13.87
C ARG A 134 52.38 -24.47 15.08
N THR A 135 51.32 -24.78 15.82
CA THR A 135 51.38 -25.69 16.97
C THR A 135 51.86 -27.08 16.57
N LYS A 136 51.32 -27.66 15.49
CA LYS A 136 51.79 -28.97 14.97
C LYS A 136 53.27 -28.93 14.58
N SER A 137 53.72 -27.84 13.95
CA SER A 137 55.13 -27.67 13.61
C SER A 137 56.00 -27.58 14.86
N CYS A 138 55.61 -26.77 15.85
CA CYS A 138 56.30 -26.65 17.13
C CYS A 138 56.38 -28.01 17.86
N GLU A 139 55.29 -28.77 17.90
CA GLU A 139 55.25 -30.11 18.50
C GLU A 139 56.23 -31.07 17.81
N ALA A 140 56.23 -31.11 16.47
CA ALA A 140 57.14 -31.96 15.71
C ALA A 140 58.62 -31.55 15.92
N LYS A 141 58.91 -30.25 15.88
CA LYS A 141 60.25 -29.69 16.13
C LYS A 141 60.72 -29.96 17.55
N ASN A 142 59.83 -29.85 18.53
CA ASN A 142 60.14 -30.16 19.92
C ASN A 142 60.46 -31.65 20.10
N ALA A 143 59.69 -32.55 19.48
CA ALA A 143 59.99 -33.98 19.49
C ALA A 143 61.37 -34.29 18.89
N GLU A 144 61.75 -33.63 17.79
CA GLU A 144 63.09 -33.77 17.20
C GLU A 144 64.19 -33.16 18.07
N LEU A 145 63.94 -32.02 18.73
CA LEU A 145 64.88 -31.44 19.69
C LEU A 145 65.15 -32.38 20.87
N VAL A 146 64.12 -33.04 21.39
CA VAL A 146 64.28 -34.04 22.46
C VAL A 146 65.13 -35.22 21.98
N LYS A 147 64.93 -35.71 20.75
CA LYS A 147 65.78 -36.77 20.18
C LYS A 147 67.23 -36.32 20.05
N VAL A 148 67.48 -35.13 19.50
CA VAL A 148 68.85 -34.58 19.39
C VAL A 148 69.47 -34.42 20.78
N GLY A 149 68.71 -33.95 21.77
CA GLY A 149 69.16 -33.86 23.17
C GLY A 149 69.56 -35.22 23.75
N ASN A 150 68.74 -36.24 23.54
CA ASN A 150 69.04 -37.60 23.97
C ASN A 150 70.29 -38.17 23.26
N ASP A 151 70.47 -37.89 21.96
CA ASP A 151 71.69 -38.30 21.24
C ASP A 151 72.95 -37.64 21.81
N ILE A 152 72.87 -36.36 22.19
CA ILE A 152 73.99 -35.64 22.82
C ILE A 152 74.34 -36.27 24.17
N VAL A 153 73.33 -36.52 25.01
CA VAL A 153 73.52 -37.17 26.32
C VAL A 153 74.09 -38.57 26.14
N GLY A 154 73.53 -39.38 25.23
CA GLY A 154 74.02 -40.74 24.96
C GLY A 154 75.46 -40.77 24.44
N LYS A 155 75.86 -39.82 23.56
CA LYS A 155 77.27 -39.71 23.15
C LYS A 155 78.19 -39.30 24.29
N TYR A 156 77.73 -38.43 25.19
CA TYR A 156 78.50 -38.04 26.37
C TYR A 156 78.65 -39.19 27.38
N GLU A 157 77.59 -39.97 27.61
CA GLU A 157 77.62 -41.15 28.49
C GLU A 157 78.48 -42.28 27.92
N ALA A 158 78.53 -42.43 26.59
CA ALA A 158 79.37 -43.41 25.92
C ALA A 158 80.87 -43.06 25.92
N MET A 159 81.24 -41.81 26.24
CA MET A 159 82.64 -41.42 26.46
C MET A 159 83.13 -42.03 27.78
N ASP A 160 83.66 -43.24 27.70
CA ASP A 160 84.20 -44.02 28.81
C ASP A 160 85.36 -43.24 29.50
N PRO A 161 85.60 -43.38 30.82
CA PRO A 161 86.71 -42.71 31.51
C PRO A 161 88.09 -43.04 30.92
N VAL A 162 88.20 -44.15 30.18
CA VAL A 162 89.42 -44.59 29.48
C VAL A 162 89.68 -43.76 28.21
N GLU A 163 88.66 -43.33 27.46
CA GLU A 163 88.82 -42.42 26.30
C GLU A 163 89.25 -41.02 26.74
N LYS A 164 88.79 -40.58 27.92
CA LYS A 164 89.17 -39.30 28.54
C LYS A 164 90.68 -39.21 28.85
N LEU A 165 91.35 -40.35 29.01
CA LEU A 165 92.80 -40.44 29.20
C LEU A 165 93.57 -40.30 27.87
N TRP A 166 92.95 -40.68 26.75
CA TRP A 166 93.49 -40.58 25.38
C TRP A 166 93.14 -39.27 24.66
N ASP A 167 92.13 -38.54 25.13
CA ASP A 167 91.75 -37.21 24.61
C ASP A 167 92.86 -36.14 24.76
N HIS A 168 93.87 -36.42 25.58
CA HIS A 168 95.07 -35.60 25.76
C HIS A 168 96.26 -36.07 24.90
N GLU A 169 96.07 -36.46 23.64
CA GLU A 169 97.19 -36.62 22.70
C GLU A 169 97.63 -35.26 22.09
N PRO A 170 98.83 -34.74 22.41
CA PRO A 170 99.26 -33.41 21.98
C PRO A 170 99.85 -33.36 20.55
N LEU A 171 99.99 -34.49 19.84
CA LEU A 171 100.84 -34.57 18.63
C LEU A 171 100.11 -34.50 17.28
N THR A 172 98.84 -34.93 17.16
CA THR A 172 98.15 -35.03 15.84
C THR A 172 96.89 -34.18 15.70
N GLY A 173 96.27 -33.74 16.81
CA GLY A 173 95.08 -32.87 16.78
C GLY A 173 93.79 -33.47 16.18
N LEU A 174 93.83 -34.71 15.69
CA LEU A 174 92.72 -35.37 14.99
C LEU A 174 91.47 -35.52 15.88
N LYS A 175 91.62 -36.01 17.11
CA LYS A 175 90.54 -36.15 18.11
C LYS A 175 89.83 -34.84 18.42
N ARG A 176 90.58 -33.73 18.50
CA ARG A 176 90.00 -32.39 18.71
C ARG A 176 89.11 -31.98 17.54
N VAL A 177 89.51 -32.26 16.30
CA VAL A 177 88.71 -31.96 15.11
C VAL A 177 87.46 -32.85 15.08
N GLU A 178 87.54 -34.12 15.45
CA GLU A 178 86.39 -35.02 15.56
C GLU A 178 85.35 -34.50 16.58
N HIS A 179 85.79 -34.08 17.78
CA HIS A 179 84.89 -33.49 18.78
C HIS A 179 84.29 -32.17 18.32
N GLN A 180 85.06 -31.32 17.64
CA GLN A 180 84.56 -30.07 17.08
C GLN A 180 83.53 -30.32 15.98
N ASN A 181 83.76 -31.30 15.09
CA ASN A 181 82.81 -31.69 14.05
C ASN A 181 81.54 -32.26 14.66
N ALA A 182 81.65 -33.13 15.66
CA ALA A 182 80.48 -33.67 16.37
C ALA A 182 79.67 -32.57 17.07
N ALA A 183 80.33 -31.61 17.72
CA ALA A 183 79.67 -30.47 18.34
C ALA A 183 79.00 -29.54 17.30
N GLN A 184 79.64 -29.33 16.14
CA GLN A 184 79.05 -28.58 15.02
C GLN A 184 77.83 -29.30 14.45
N ASP A 185 77.91 -30.61 14.21
CA ASP A 185 76.78 -31.41 13.72
C ASP A 185 75.58 -31.33 14.65
N PHE A 186 75.79 -31.44 15.97
CA PHE A 186 74.71 -31.30 16.94
C PHE A 186 74.15 -29.87 16.99
N ARG A 187 75.01 -28.86 16.90
CA ARG A 187 74.59 -27.47 16.83
C ARG A 187 73.73 -27.21 15.59
N ASP A 188 74.11 -27.75 14.44
CA ASP A 188 73.36 -27.61 13.20
C ASP A 188 72.02 -28.36 13.28
N ARG A 189 72.00 -29.57 13.87
CA ARG A 189 70.76 -30.31 14.13
C ARG A 189 69.80 -29.54 15.04
N ILE A 190 70.29 -28.88 16.09
CA ILE A 190 69.48 -28.02 16.97
C ILE A 190 68.96 -26.80 16.21
N LEU A 191 69.83 -26.11 15.46
CA LEU A 191 69.46 -24.92 14.69
C LEU A 191 68.41 -25.24 13.61
N ASN A 192 68.47 -26.42 13.00
CA ASN A 192 67.48 -26.90 12.04
C ASN A 192 66.09 -27.11 12.65
N GLN A 193 65.98 -27.23 13.98
CA GLN A 193 64.69 -27.31 14.66
C GLN A 193 64.15 -25.99 15.19
N LYS A 194 64.91 -24.89 15.05
CA LYS A 194 64.45 -23.56 15.48
C LYS A 194 63.21 -23.15 14.71
N VAL A 195 62.10 -22.92 15.42
CA VAL A 195 60.86 -22.41 14.84
C VAL A 195 61.09 -20.96 14.39
N LYS A 196 60.73 -20.67 13.13
CA LYS A 196 60.75 -19.31 12.59
C LYS A 196 59.42 -18.61 12.92
N PRO A 197 59.43 -17.31 13.25
CA PRO A 197 58.23 -16.57 13.64
C PRO A 197 57.14 -16.59 12.57
#